data_AF-A0A166WA40-F1
#
_entry.id   AF-A0A166WA40-F1
#
_cell.length_a   1.000
_cell.length_b   1.000
_cell.length_c   1.000
_cell.angle_alpha   90.00
_cell.angle_beta   90.00
_cell.angle_gamma   90.00
#
_symmetry.space_group_name_H-M   'P 1'
#
loop_
_entity.id
_entity.type
_entity.pdbx_description
1 polymer ?
#
loop_
_entity_poly.entity_id
_entity_poly.type
_entity_poly.pdbx_seq_one_letter_code
_entity_poly.pdbx_strand_id
1 'polypeptide(L)'
;MSAVSLLQRLAGIESLSHIPLTTFLALIHRASALKRDISLPQTLGTSIDCAPPVLPQSVALFLAESVQLSEELIHEFWGVFKDEIW
;
A
#
# COMPACT_ATOMS: atom_id res chain seq x y z
N MET A 1 -15.27 1.52 4.57
CA MET A 1 -14.80 0.69 5.70
C MET A 1 -14.57 1.58 6.92
N SER A 2 -14.64 1.08 8.16
CA SER A 2 -14.32 1.90 9.33
C SER A 2 -12.82 1.86 9.63
N ALA A 3 -12.28 2.90 10.27
CA ALA A 3 -10.87 2.90 10.70
C ALA A 3 -10.56 1.70 11.63
N VAL A 4 -11.53 1.27 12.44
CA VAL A 4 -11.41 0.13 13.34
C VAL A 4 -11.22 -1.19 12.57
N SER A 5 -11.96 -1.39 11.47
CA SER A 5 -11.80 -2.59 10.64
C SER A 5 -10.44 -2.66 9.94
N LEU A 6 -9.88 -1.52 9.52
CA LEU A 6 -8.53 -1.47 8.94
C LEU A 6 -7.45 -1.83 9.97
N LEU A 7 -7.60 -1.31 11.19
CA LEU A 7 -6.70 -1.62 12.31
C LEU A 7 -6.76 -3.10 12.71
N GLN A 8 -7.95 -3.70 12.72
CA GLN A 8 -8.11 -5.12 13.00
C GLN A 8 -7.44 -6.00 11.92
N ARG A 9 -7.55 -5.62 10.64
CA ARG A 9 -6.83 -6.31 9.55
C ARG A 9 -5.32 -6.18 9.71
N LEU A 10 -4.81 -4.99 10.02
CA LEU A 10 -3.39 -4.77 10.28
C LEU A 10 -2.87 -5.66 11.43
N ALA A 11 -3.62 -5.71 12.54
CA ALA A 11 -3.26 -6.52 13.70
C ALA A 11 -3.35 -8.04 13.43
N GLY A 12 -4.18 -8.46 12.46
CA GLY A 12 -4.35 -9.86 12.10
C GLY A 12 -3.28 -10.43 11.17
N ILE A 13 -2.37 -9.59 10.66
CA ILE A 13 -1.32 -9.99 9.72
C ILE A 13 0.02 -9.91 10.45
N GLU A 14 0.62 -11.07 10.73
CA GLU A 14 1.79 -11.19 11.61
C GLU A 14 2.95 -10.25 11.20
N SER A 15 3.30 -10.25 9.92
CA SER A 15 4.33 -9.40 9.29
C SER A 15 4.06 -7.90 9.39
N LEU A 16 2.78 -7.47 9.37
CA LEU A 16 2.39 -6.06 9.41
C LEU A 16 1.95 -5.60 10.81
N SER A 17 1.71 -6.52 11.73
CA SER A 17 1.18 -6.24 13.07
C SER A 17 2.10 -5.37 13.93
N HIS A 18 3.40 -5.38 13.63
CA HIS A 18 4.43 -4.61 14.31
C HIS A 18 4.55 -3.17 13.79
N ILE A 19 3.87 -2.83 12.69
CA ILE A 19 3.96 -1.50 12.08
C ILE A 19 3.24 -0.48 12.96
N PRO A 20 3.91 0.62 13.37
CA PRO A 20 3.25 1.69 14.12
C PRO A 20 2.08 2.27 13.33
N LEU A 21 0.99 2.62 14.02
CA LEU A 21 -0.19 3.21 13.37
C LEU A 21 0.16 4.47 12.56
N THR A 22 1.05 5.31 13.06
CA THR A 22 1.53 6.50 12.34
C THR A 22 2.18 6.14 11.01
N THR A 23 2.99 5.07 10.99
CA THR A 23 3.61 4.53 9.77
C THR A 23 2.56 3.98 8.80
N PHE A 24 1.59 3.22 9.30
CA PHE A 24 0.50 2.69 8.49
C PHE A 24 -0.33 3.80 7.82
N LEU A 25 -0.69 4.84 8.57
CA LEU A 25 -1.42 6.00 8.04
C LEU A 25 -0.58 6.78 7.01
N ALA A 26 0.73 6.92 7.26
CA ALA A 26 1.64 7.55 6.32
C ALA A 26 1.74 6.77 4.99
N LEU A 27 1.78 5.43 5.06
CA LEU A 27 1.78 4.56 3.89
C LEU A 27 0.50 4.72 3.07
N ILE A 28 -0.67 4.67 3.71
CA ILE A 28 -1.96 4.88 3.03
C ILE A 28 -1.97 6.23 2.31
N HIS A 29 -1.62 7.30 3.03
CA HIS A 29 -1.64 8.65 2.48
C HIS A 29 -0.68 8.81 1.29
N ARG A 30 0.56 8.31 1.43
CA ARG A 30 1.59 8.40 0.37
C ARG A 30 1.25 7.55 -0.84
N ALA A 31 0.81 6.31 -0.64
CA ALA A 31 0.38 5.44 -1.73
C ALA A 31 -0.82 6.04 -2.48
N SER A 32 -1.80 6.61 -1.75
CA SER A 32 -2.93 7.32 -2.37
C SER A 32 -2.51 8.57 -3.15
N ALA A 33 -1.43 9.24 -2.75
CA ALA A 33 -0.89 10.40 -3.49
C ALA A 33 -0.16 9.98 -4.78
N LEU A 34 0.32 8.74 -4.85
CA LEU A 34 1.08 8.18 -5.97
C LEU A 34 0.22 7.36 -6.95
N LYS A 35 -1.12 7.46 -6.89
CA LYS A 35 -2.03 6.70 -7.78
C LYS A 35 -1.65 6.80 -9.26
N ARG A 36 -1.25 8.00 -9.72
CA ARG A 36 -0.83 8.21 -11.10
C ARG A 36 0.43 7.43 -11.45
N ASP A 37 1.44 7.49 -10.58
CA ASP A 37 2.72 6.79 -10.75
C ASP A 37 2.54 5.27 -10.64
N ILE A 38 1.56 4.83 -9.85
CA ILE A 38 1.15 3.42 -9.74
C ILE A 38 0.43 2.97 -11.02
N SER A 39 -0.46 3.77 -11.60
CA SER A 39 -1.24 3.41 -12.81
C SER A 39 -0.43 3.40 -14.09
N LEU A 40 0.50 4.34 -14.27
CA LEU A 40 1.19 4.57 -15.55
C LEU A 40 1.98 3.36 -16.08
N PRO A 41 2.73 2.60 -15.25
CA PRO A 41 3.49 1.44 -15.72
C PRO A 41 2.65 0.15 -15.82
N GLN A 42 1.35 0.20 -15.57
CA GLN A 42 0.48 -0.99 -15.65
C GLN A 42 0.29 -1.44 -17.10
N THR A 43 0.02 -2.73 -17.28
CA THR A 43 -0.25 -3.31 -18.59
C THR A 43 -1.54 -2.73 -19.21
N LEU A 44 -1.55 -2.64 -20.55
CA LEU A 44 -2.73 -2.23 -21.32
C LEU A 44 -3.96 -3.07 -20.92
N GLY A 45 -5.06 -2.39 -20.59
CA GLY A 45 -6.32 -3.02 -20.16
C GLY A 45 -6.56 -3.03 -18.65
N THR A 46 -5.60 -2.55 -17.85
CA THR A 46 -5.83 -2.36 -16.41
C THR A 46 -6.82 -1.21 -16.20
N SER A 47 -7.91 -1.49 -15.48
CA SER A 47 -8.91 -0.47 -15.15
C SER A 47 -8.29 0.62 -14.27
N ILE A 48 -8.61 1.88 -14.55
CA ILE A 48 -8.23 3.02 -13.70
C ILE A 48 -9.11 3.14 -12.46
N ASP A 49 -10.26 2.47 -12.44
CA ASP A 49 -11.25 2.54 -11.36
C ASP A 49 -10.94 1.54 -10.22
N CYS A 50 -9.94 0.68 -10.40
CA CYS A 50 -9.58 -0.34 -9.43
C CYS A 50 -8.08 -0.28 -9.12
N ALA A 51 -7.72 -0.67 -7.91
CA ALA A 51 -6.33 -0.75 -7.50
C ALA A 51 -5.58 -1.78 -8.36
N PRO A 52 -4.47 -1.42 -9.01
CA PRO A 52 -3.75 -2.36 -9.84
C PRO A 52 -3.12 -3.49 -9.01
N PRO A 53 -2.99 -4.70 -9.60
CA PRO A 53 -2.45 -5.85 -8.90
C PRO A 53 -0.97 -5.70 -8.55
N VAL A 54 -0.21 -4.96 -9.36
CA VAL A 54 1.23 -4.81 -9.22
C VAL A 54 1.57 -3.43 -8.70
N LEU A 55 2.32 -3.35 -7.61
CA LEU A 55 2.96 -2.11 -7.19
C LEU A 55 4.28 -1.95 -7.95
N PRO A 56 4.49 -0.84 -8.69
CA PRO A 56 5.73 -0.63 -9.42
C PRO A 56 6.93 -0.57 -8.47
N GLN A 57 8.04 -1.19 -8.86
CA GLN A 57 9.23 -1.28 -8.00
C GLN A 57 9.75 0.07 -7.51
N SER A 58 9.76 1.09 -8.38
CA SER A 58 10.17 2.45 -8.01
C SER A 58 9.29 3.07 -6.91
N VAL A 59 7.98 2.79 -6.95
CA VAL A 59 7.03 3.23 -5.92
C VAL A 59 7.22 2.43 -4.63
N ALA A 60 7.41 1.11 -4.74
CA ALA A 60 7.66 0.24 -3.59
C ALA A 60 8.91 0.69 -2.82
N LEU A 61 10.01 0.94 -3.52
CA LEU A 61 11.27 1.45 -2.96
C LEU A 61 11.09 2.82 -2.31
N PHE A 62 10.43 3.77 -2.98
CA PHE A 62 10.16 5.09 -2.40
C PHE A 62 9.36 4.98 -1.11
N LEU A 63 8.28 4.18 -1.10
CA LEU A 63 7.46 3.98 0.09
C LEU A 63 8.29 3.34 1.21
N ALA A 64 9.04 2.28 0.91
CA ALA A 64 9.92 1.58 1.85
C ALA A 64 10.90 2.54 2.53
N GLU A 65 11.64 3.33 1.75
CA GLU A 65 12.59 4.33 2.24
C GLU A 65 11.90 5.41 3.08
N SER A 66 10.71 5.85 2.65
CA SER A 66 9.99 6.94 3.30
C SER A 66 9.53 6.60 4.73
N VAL A 67 9.38 5.32 5.05
CA VAL A 67 8.96 4.83 6.38
C VAL A 67 9.92 3.83 7.02
N GLN A 68 11.10 3.63 6.42
CA GLN A 68 12.16 2.73 6.91
C GLN A 68 11.68 1.27 7.08
N LEU A 69 10.89 0.77 6.12
CA LEU A 69 10.48 -0.64 6.04
C LEU A 69 11.19 -1.36 4.89
N SER A 70 11.14 -2.69 4.88
CA SER A 70 11.63 -3.47 3.73
C SER A 70 10.64 -3.37 2.56
N GLU A 71 11.15 -3.52 1.34
CA GLU A 71 10.32 -3.56 0.13
C GLU A 71 9.30 -4.70 0.17
N GLU A 72 9.68 -5.85 0.74
CA GLU A 72 8.81 -7.02 0.93
C GLU A 72 7.55 -6.68 1.74
N LEU A 73 7.70 -5.94 2.85
CA LEU A 73 6.57 -5.48 3.66
C LEU A 73 5.69 -4.47 2.91
N ILE A 74 6.27 -3.67 2.01
CA ILE A 74 5.49 -2.74 1.18
C ILE A 74 4.64 -3.49 0.15
N HIS A 75 5.19 -4.53 -0.48
CA HIS A 75 4.42 -5.38 -1.40
C HIS A 75 3.31 -6.13 -0.68
N GLU A 76 3.56 -6.62 0.52
CA GLU A 76 2.55 -7.27 1.35
C GLU A 76 1.46 -6.28 1.80
N PHE A 77 1.85 -5.11 2.28
CA PHE A 77 0.93 -4.00 2.58
C PHE A 77 0.04 -3.67 1.39
N TRP A 78 0.61 -3.53 0.19
CA TRP A 78 -0.16 -3.27 -1.02
C TRP A 78 -1.12 -4.42 -1.34
N GLY A 79 -0.66 -5.67 -1.29
CA GLY A 79 -1.48 -6.85 -1.53
C GLY A 79 -2.72 -6.93 -0.64
N VAL A 80 -2.64 -6.40 0.58
CA VAL A 80 -3.72 -6.39 1.55
C VAL A 80 -4.60 -5.15 1.43
N PHE A 81 -4.01 -3.96 1.31
CA PHE A 81 -4.70 -2.70 1.54
C PHE A 81 -4.97 -1.87 0.28
N LYS A 82 -4.51 -2.30 -0.90
CA LYS A 82 -4.63 -1.54 -2.15
C LYS A 82 -6.06 -1.07 -2.46
N ASP A 83 -7.07 -1.90 -2.17
CA ASP A 83 -8.47 -1.61 -2.49
C ASP A 83 -9.06 -0.55 -1.55
N GLU A 84 -8.49 -0.36 -0.37
CA GLU A 84 -8.88 0.71 0.56
C GLU A 84 -8.08 2.01 0.34
N ILE A 85 -6.95 1.93 -0.36
CA ILE A 85 -6.11 3.08 -0.72
C ILE A 85 -6.59 3.72 -2.04
N TRP A 86 -7.10 2.91 -2.97
CA TRP A 86 -7.60 3.33 -4.27
C TRP A 86 -8.89 4.15 -4.19
#